data_AF-A0A4V1UUN9-F1
#
_entry.id   AF-A0A4V1UUN9-F1
#
_cell.length_a   1.000
_cell.length_b   1.000
_cell.length_c   1.000
_cell.angle_alpha   90.00
_cell.angle_beta   90.00
_cell.angle_gamma   90.00
#
_symmetry.space_group_name_H-M   'P 1'
#
loop_
_entity.id
_entity.type
_entity.pdbx_description
1 polymer ?
#
loop_
_entity_poly.entity_id
_entity_poly.type
_entity_poly.pdbx_seq_one_letter_code
_entity_poly.pdbx_strand_id
1 'polypeptide(L)' 'MKKENIPQDRSALAKLTKELSYATDESGNYVTALSNGWEIKAEALDIAWDDIKHRIADAKAKVDRKEASPVLF' A
#
# COMPACT_ATOMS: atom_id res chain seq x y z
N MET A 1 12.31 -11.87 -9.01
CA MET A 1 11.38 -12.16 -10.14
C MET A 1 12.08 -11.86 -11.45
N LYS A 2 11.70 -12.49 -12.56
CA LYS A 2 12.22 -12.09 -13.87
C LYS A 2 11.67 -10.72 -14.28
N LYS A 3 12.45 -9.96 -15.04
CA LYS A 3 12.06 -8.62 -15.51
C LYS A 3 10.75 -8.64 -16.28
N GLU A 4 10.50 -9.64 -17.13
CA GLU A 4 9.25 -9.76 -17.89
C GLU A 4 8.01 -10.08 -17.01
N ASN A 5 8.23 -10.57 -15.79
CA ASN A 5 7.15 -10.97 -14.89
C ASN A 5 6.78 -9.87 -13.87
N ILE A 6 7.34 -8.67 -13.99
CA ILE A 6 7.01 -7.55 -13.11
C ILE A 6 5.54 -7.15 -13.33
N PRO A 7 4.68 -7.19 -12.30
CA PRO A 7 3.28 -6.80 -12.40
C PRO A 7 3.11 -5.39 -12.96
N GLN A 8 2.05 -5.20 -13.74
CA GLN A 8 1.72 -3.92 -14.36
C GLN A 8 0.29 -3.50 -14.00
N ASP A 9 -0.22 -4.01 -12.88
CA ASP A 9 -1.54 -3.70 -12.35
C ASP A 9 -1.62 -2.23 -11.91
N ARG A 10 -2.80 -1.78 -11.51
CA ARG A 10 -3.00 -0.41 -11.03
C ARG A 10 -2.60 -0.29 -9.56
N SER A 11 -1.53 0.44 -9.27
CA SER A 11 -1.17 0.81 -7.88
C SER A 11 -1.96 2.01 -7.35
N ALA A 12 -1.93 2.18 -6.02
CA ALA A 12 -2.34 3.41 -5.35
C ALA A 12 -1.55 4.65 -5.82
N LEU A 13 -0.33 4.46 -6.34
CA LEU A 13 0.54 5.52 -6.83
C LEU A 13 0.36 5.80 -8.33
N ALA A 14 -0.52 5.08 -9.04
CA ALA A 14 -0.63 5.12 -10.50
C ALA A 14 -0.90 6.52 -11.09
N LYS A 15 -1.44 7.46 -10.29
CA LYS A 15 -1.65 8.86 -10.70
C LYS A 15 -0.44 9.78 -10.48
N LEU A 16 0.56 9.35 -9.71
CA LEU A 16 1.72 10.14 -9.31
C LEU A 16 3.01 9.60 -9.91
N THR A 17 3.26 8.29 -9.80
CA THR A 17 4.50 7.67 -10.23
C THR A 17 4.37 6.16 -10.43
N LYS A 18 5.40 5.56 -11.02
CA LYS A 18 5.58 4.11 -11.11
C LYS A 18 6.46 3.61 -9.96
N GLU A 19 6.31 2.35 -9.58
CA GLU A 19 7.05 1.73 -8.50
C GLU A 19 8.37 1.14 -8.99
N LEU A 20 9.49 1.48 -8.34
CA LEU A 20 10.78 0.87 -8.63
C LEU A 20 10.79 -0.57 -8.13
N SER A 21 11.09 -1.51 -9.02
CA SER A 21 11.21 -2.94 -8.73
C SER A 21 12.59 -3.46 -9.12
N TYR A 22 13.14 -4.35 -8.29
CA TYR A 22 14.35 -5.09 -8.60
C TYR A 22 13.99 -6.47 -9.15
N ALA A 23 14.57 -6.83 -10.28
CA ALA A 23 14.31 -8.09 -10.97
C ALA A 23 15.60 -8.66 -11.56
N THR A 24 15.55 -9.90 -12.05
CA THR A 24 16.64 -10.54 -12.77
C THR A 24 16.36 -10.51 -14.28
N ASP A 25 17.38 -10.20 -15.07
CA ASP A 25 17.32 -10.35 -16.53
C ASP A 25 17.50 -11.82 -16.97
N GLU A 26 17.54 -12.07 -18.27
CA GLU A 26 17.70 -13.41 -18.86
C GLU A 26 19.06 -14.07 -18.52
N SER A 27 20.08 -13.26 -18.22
CA SER A 27 21.41 -13.71 -17.80
C SER A 27 21.53 -13.88 -16.29
N GLY A 28 20.45 -13.61 -15.53
CA GLY A 28 20.41 -13.72 -14.07
C GLY A 28 20.99 -12.51 -13.34
N ASN A 29 21.32 -11.42 -14.04
CA ASN A 29 21.83 -10.21 -13.40
C ASN A 29 20.69 -9.39 -12.79
N TYR A 30 20.95 -8.77 -11.64
CA TYR A 30 20.00 -7.86 -11.02
C TYR A 30 19.92 -6.55 -11.80
N VAL A 31 18.69 -6.15 -12.12
CA VAL A 31 18.34 -4.93 -12.82
C VAL A 31 17.18 -4.24 -12.13
N THR A 32 17.04 -2.95 -12.38
CA THR A 32 15.87 -2.17 -11.97
C THR A 32 14.88 -2.05 -13.13
N ALA A 33 13.60 -1.97 -12.79
CA ALA A 33 12.52 -1.70 -13.73
C ALA A 33 11.35 -1.03 -13.02
N LEU A 34 10.46 -0.42 -13.81
CA LEU A 34 9.29 0.29 -13.31
C LEU A 34 8.05 -0.61 -13.43
N SER A 35 7.31 -0.74 -12.33
CA SER A 35 6.00 -1.38 -12.24
C SER A 35 4.90 -0.32 -12.19
N ASN A 36 3.79 -0.53 -12.90
CA ASN A 36 2.59 0.30 -12.70
C ASN A 36 1.88 -0.02 -11.36
N GLY A 37 2.19 -1.17 -10.75
CA GLY A 37 1.60 -1.67 -9.54
C GLY A 37 1.43 -3.18 -9.52
N TRP A 38 1.03 -3.68 -8.36
CA TRP A 38 0.69 -5.08 -8.12
C TRP A 38 -0.60 -5.15 -7.31
N GLU A 39 -1.63 -5.81 -7.83
CA GLU A 39 -2.96 -5.87 -7.21
C GLU A 39 -2.92 -6.42 -5.78
N ILE A 40 -2.19 -7.52 -5.55
CA ILE A 40 -2.05 -8.12 -4.21
C ILE A 40 -1.46 -7.14 -3.20
N LYS A 41 -0.50 -6.30 -3.62
CA LYS A 41 0.07 -5.26 -2.76
C LYS A 41 -0.96 -4.17 -2.45
N ALA A 42 -1.79 -3.80 -3.43
CA ALA A 42 -2.85 -2.82 -3.24
C ALA A 42 -3.91 -3.35 -2.26
N GLU A 43 -4.36 -4.59 -2.42
CA GLU A 43 -5.34 -5.20 -1.51
C GLU A 43 -4.81 -5.32 -0.08
N ALA A 44 -3.56 -5.77 0.10
CA ALA A 44 -2.95 -5.84 1.42
C ALA A 44 -2.85 -4.45 2.10
N LEU A 45 -2.60 -3.40 1.30
CA LEU A 45 -2.58 -2.03 1.79
C LEU A 45 -3.98 -1.54 2.18
N ASP A 46 -5.01 -1.88 1.41
CA ASP A 46 -6.40 -1.54 1.71
C ASP A 46 -6.87 -2.18 3.03
N ILE A 47 -6.53 -3.46 3.25
CA ILE A 47 -6.81 -4.17 4.50
C ILE A 47 -6.14 -3.46 5.70
N ALA A 48 -4.88 -3.03 5.55
CA ALA A 48 -4.18 -2.31 6.61
C ALA A 48 -4.85 -0.95 6.91
N TRP A 49 -5.34 -0.26 5.88
CA TRP A 49 -6.09 0.99 6.07
C TRP A 49 -7.44 0.79 6.74
N ASP A 50 -8.11 -0.34 6.51
CA ASP A 50 -9.40 -0.63 7.15
C ASP A 50 -9.25 -0.80 8.67
N ASP A 51 -8.17 -1.43 9.15
CA ASP A 51 -7.86 -1.47 10.59
C ASP A 51 -7.68 -0.06 11.17
N ILE A 52 -6.96 0.82 10.47
CA ILE A 52 -6.77 2.21 10.88
C ILE A 52 -8.10 2.96 10.92
N LYS A 53 -8.97 2.78 9.92
CA LYS A 53 -10.30 3.41 9.89
C LYS A 53 -11.16 2.96 11.08
N HIS A 54 -11.15 1.67 11.42
CA HIS A 54 -11.86 1.17 12.60
C HIS A 54 -11.36 1.82 13.89
N ARG A 55 -10.03 1.91 14.06
CA ARG A 55 -9.42 2.56 15.22
C ARG A 55 -9.79 4.04 15.33
N ILE A 56 -9.85 4.76 14.20
CA ILE A 56 -10.28 6.17 14.15
C ILE A 56 -11.76 6.29 14.54
N ALA A 57 -12.63 5.41 14.03
CA ALA A 57 -14.05 5.41 14.35
C ALA A 57 -14.29 5.16 15.85
N ASP A 58 -13.58 4.20 16.43
CA ASP A 58 -13.65 3.91 17.87
C ASP A 58 -13.13 5.07 18.72
N ALA A 59 -12.02 5.68 18.29
CA ALA A 59 -11.47 6.88 18.95
C ALA A 59 -12.50 8.00 18.96
N LYS A 60 -13.08 8.30 17.80
CA LYS A 60 -14.12 9.31 17.64
C LYS A 60 -15.33 9.03 18.53
N ALA A 61 -15.80 7.79 18.57
CA ALA A 61 -16.93 7.41 19.40
C ALA A 61 -16.67 7.62 20.90
N LYS A 62 -15.45 7.34 21.39
CA LYS A 62 -15.05 7.61 22.78
C LYS A 62 -15.03 9.10 23.10
N VAL A 63 -14.54 9.93 22.16
CA VAL A 63 -14.54 11.39 22.32
C VAL A 63 -15.97 11.93 22.38
N ASP A 64 -16.83 11.47 21.47
CA ASP A 64 -18.24 11.90 21.42
C ASP A 64 -19.00 11.51 22.71
N ARG A 65 -18.66 10.37 23.32
CA ARG A 65 -19.17 9.94 24.64
C ARG A 65 -18.51 10.62 25.85
N LYS A 66 -17.55 11.53 25.63
CA LYS A 66 -16.73 12.18 26.67
C LYS A 66 -15.92 11.20 27.53
N GLU A 67 -15.64 10.01 27.00
CA GLU A 67 -14.81 8.98 27.63
C GLU A 67 -13.32 9.17 27.33
N ALA A 68 -12.99 10.06 26.38
CA ALA A 68 -11.62 10.34 25.97
C ALA A 68 -11.40 11.81 25.58
N SER A 69 -10.13 12.22 25.54
CA SER A 69 -9.69 13.54 25.11
C SER A 69 -9.90 13.75 23.61
N PRO A 70 -10.23 14.97 23.13
CA PRO A 70 -10.29 15.29 21.70
C PRO A 70 -8.98 15.06 20.92
N VAL A 71 -7.84 14.90 21.60
CA VAL A 71 -6.54 14.53 21.02
C VAL A 71 -6.16 13.06 21.28
N LEU A 72 -7.15 12.18 21.32
CA LEU A 72 -6.93 10.74 21.47
C LEU A 72 -6.34 10.17 20.17
N PHE A 73 -5.03 9.88 20.23
CA PHE A 73 -4.14 9.39 19.17
C PHE A 73 -3.80 10.41 18.07
#